data_AF-A0A518CB23-F1
#
_entry.id   AF-A0A518CB23-F1
#
_cell.length_a   1.000
_cell.length_b   1.000
_cell.length_c   1.000
_cell.angle_alpha   90.00
_cell.angle_beta   90.00
_cell.angle_gamma   90.00
#
_symmetry.space_group_name_H-M   'P 1'
#
loop_
_entity.id
_entity.type
_entity.pdbx_description
1 polymer ?
#
loop_
_entity_poly.entity_id
_entity_poly.type
_entity_poly.pdbx_seq_one_letter_code
_entity_poly.pdbx_strand_id
1 'polypeptide(L)' 'MQHTIDLSPTAGDTPTVTAEPILVGADKAAPLLSISRRLLWTLTQAGEIPHTRIRNRVLYSPRKLREWIDRQSQGGAK' A
#
# COMPACT_ATOMS: atom_id res chain seq x y z
N MET A 1 -25.40 19.14 45.91
CA MET A 1 -24.06 18.68 45.47
C MET A 1 -24.11 17.19 45.23
N GLN A 2 -24.10 16.77 43.96
CA GLN A 2 -23.48 15.55 43.41
C GLN A 2 -23.92 15.45 41.94
N HIS A 3 -22.92 15.53 41.07
CA HIS A 3 -23.03 15.58 39.62
C HIS A 3 -22.87 14.13 39.13
N THR A 4 -23.95 13.48 38.69
CA THR A 4 -23.88 12.18 38.02
C THR A 4 -23.63 12.44 36.54
N ILE A 5 -22.36 12.40 36.16
CA ILE A 5 -21.94 12.23 34.76
C ILE A 5 -21.93 10.73 34.49
N ASP A 6 -22.96 10.25 33.79
CA ASP A 6 -22.96 8.93 33.17
C ASP A 6 -21.98 8.95 32.00
N LEU A 7 -20.70 8.71 32.30
CA LEU A 7 -19.69 8.40 31.30
C LEU A 7 -19.54 6.89 31.28
N SER A 8 -20.55 6.21 30.73
CA SER A 8 -20.37 4.87 30.22
C SER A 8 -19.25 4.89 29.17
N PRO A 9 -18.13 4.16 29.35
CA PRO A 9 -17.15 4.02 28.28
C PRO A 9 -17.80 3.16 27.19
N THR A 10 -18.25 3.79 26.10
CA THR A 10 -18.66 3.06 24.88
C THR A 10 -17.54 2.11 24.50
N ALA A 11 -17.85 0.83 24.57
CA ALA A 11 -16.94 -0.26 24.30
C ALA A 11 -16.29 -0.11 22.90
N GLY A 12 -14.96 -0.09 22.87
CA GLY A 12 -14.24 -0.96 21.94
C GLY A 12 -13.84 -0.42 20.58
N ASP A 13 -13.81 0.89 20.33
CA ASP A 13 -13.04 1.41 19.19
C ASP A 13 -11.54 1.45 19.58
N THR A 14 -10.96 0.27 19.84
CA THR A 14 -9.52 0.13 19.66
C THR A 14 -9.32 0.17 18.15
N PRO A 15 -8.78 1.25 17.56
CA PRO A 15 -8.37 1.18 16.18
C PRO A 15 -7.33 0.07 16.15
N THR A 16 -7.70 -1.07 15.59
CA THR A 16 -6.74 -2.14 15.32
C THR A 16 -5.84 -1.57 14.24
N VAL A 17 -4.77 -0.90 14.65
CA VAL A 17 -3.74 -0.38 13.77
C VAL A 17 -3.04 -1.60 13.20
N THR A 18 -3.65 -2.16 12.16
CA THR A 18 -3.06 -3.21 11.34
C THR A 18 -1.93 -2.51 10.61
N ALA A 19 -0.74 -2.55 11.20
CA ALA A 19 0.44 -1.92 10.63
C ALA A 19 0.67 -2.51 9.23
N GLU A 20 0.31 -1.74 8.21
CA GLU A 20 0.47 -2.19 6.83
C GLU A 20 1.95 -2.45 6.57
N PRO A 21 2.31 -3.59 5.98
CA PRO A 21 3.70 -3.89 5.67
C PRO A 21 4.27 -2.84 4.72
N ILE A 22 5.36 -2.20 5.15
CA ILE A 22 6.06 -1.12 4.41
C ILE A 22 6.46 -1.58 2.99
N LEU A 23 6.77 -2.88 2.86
CA LEU A 23 7.16 -3.54 1.65
C LEU A 23 6.31 -4.79 1.42
N VAL A 24 5.84 -4.96 0.20
CA VAL A 24 5.02 -6.10 -0.22
C VAL A 24 5.71 -6.89 -1.34
N GLY A 25 5.49 -8.20 -1.36
CA GLY A 25 5.97 -9.06 -2.46
C GLY A 25 5.13 -8.90 -3.73
N ALA A 26 5.59 -9.55 -4.81
CA ALA A 26 4.92 -9.51 -6.11
C ALA A 26 3.45 -9.99 -6.06
N ASP A 27 3.14 -10.97 -5.21
CA ASP A 27 1.78 -11.51 -5.06
C ASP A 27 0.77 -10.50 -4.53
N LYS A 28 1.23 -9.53 -3.73
CA LYS A 28 0.39 -8.43 -3.22
C LYS A 28 0.49 -7.20 -4.10
N ALA A 29 1.67 -6.89 -4.66
CA ALA A 29 1.87 -5.72 -5.51
C ALA A 29 1.09 -5.79 -6.83
N ALA A 30 1.01 -6.96 -7.46
CA ALA A 30 0.32 -7.13 -8.73
C ALA A 30 -1.20 -6.81 -8.64
N PRO A 31 -1.95 -7.36 -7.66
CA PRO A 31 -3.33 -6.97 -7.42
C PRO A 31 -3.52 -5.49 -7.08
N LEU A 32 -2.61 -4.88 -6.30
CA LEU A 32 -2.69 -3.45 -5.96
C LEU A 32 -2.62 -2.54 -7.18
N LEU A 33 -1.96 -2.98 -8.25
CA LEU A 33 -1.82 -2.27 -9.52
C LEU A 33 -2.81 -2.77 -10.58
N SER A 34 -3.65 -3.76 -10.27
CA SER A 34 -4.54 -4.44 -11.23
C SER A 34 -3.82 -4.99 -12.46
N ILE A 35 -2.59 -5.49 -12.31
CA ILE A 35 -1.82 -6.12 -13.40
C ILE A 35 -1.46 -7.57 -13.09
N SER A 36 -1.10 -8.33 -14.13
CA SER A 36 -0.58 -9.69 -13.94
C SER A 36 0.81 -9.68 -13.29
N ARG A 37 1.13 -10.69 -12.48
CA ARG A 37 2.48 -10.88 -11.90
C ARG A 37 3.57 -10.94 -12.97
N ARG A 38 3.25 -11.51 -14.14
CA ARG A 38 4.17 -11.59 -15.28
C ARG A 38 4.51 -10.20 -15.82
N LEU A 39 3.50 -9.33 -16.00
CA LEU A 39 3.73 -7.94 -16.42
C LEU A 39 4.52 -7.17 -15.36
N LEU A 40 4.16 -7.31 -14.08
CA LEU A 40 4.91 -6.71 -12.98
C LEU A 40 6.39 -7.09 -13.01
N TRP A 41 6.69 -8.37 -13.27
CA TRP A 41 8.06 -8.84 -13.39
C TRP A 41 8.78 -8.26 -14.61
N THR A 42 8.11 -8.20 -15.77
CA THR A 42 8.68 -7.57 -16.97
C THR A 42 9.06 -6.11 -16.70
N LEU A 43 8.17 -5.32 -16.09
CA LEU A 43 8.43 -3.93 -15.71
C LEU A 43 9.56 -3.79 -14.68
N THR A 44 9.67 -4.76 -13.77
CA THR A 44 10.76 -4.82 -12.78
C THR A 44 12.11 -5.07 -13.45
N GLN A 45 12.17 -5.99 -14.42
CA GLN A 45 13.40 -6.28 -15.16
C GLN A 45 13.78 -5.13 -16.10
N ALA A 46 12.79 -4.45 -16.68
CA ALA A 46 13.00 -3.24 -17.47
C ALA A 46 13.43 -2.03 -16.63
N GLY A 47 13.26 -2.08 -15.29
CA GLY A 47 13.58 -0.97 -14.40
C GLY A 47 12.56 0.18 -14.43
N GLU A 48 11.38 -0.04 -15.02
CA GLU A 48 10.34 0.97 -15.19
C GLU A 48 9.52 1.21 -13.92
N ILE A 49 9.39 0.18 -13.07
CA ILE A 49 8.62 0.24 -11.83
C ILE A 49 9.54 0.33 -10.61
N PRO A 50 9.24 1.20 -9.62
CA PRO A 50 10.05 1.30 -8.41
C PRO A 50 9.98 0.00 -7.60
N HIS A 51 11.14 -0.60 -7.38
CA HIS A 51 11.28 -1.84 -6.62
C HIS A 51 12.50 -1.78 -5.71
N THR A 52 12.47 -2.59 -4.65
CA THR A 52 13.56 -2.74 -3.69
C THR A 52 14.02 -4.18 -3.70
N ARG A 53 15.30 -4.40 -4.04
CA ARG A 53 15.94 -5.72 -3.96
C ARG A 53 16.60 -5.90 -2.60
N ILE A 54 16.15 -6.89 -1.84
CA ILE A 54 16.79 -7.34 -0.61
C ILE A 54 17.30 -8.75 -0.83
N ARG A 55 18.61 -8.88 -1.03
CA ARG A 55 19.26 -10.14 -1.47
C ARG A 55 18.59 -10.67 -2.75
N ASN A 56 17.95 -11.84 -2.66
CA ASN A 56 17.25 -12.48 -3.78
C ASN A 56 15.75 -12.13 -3.89
N ARG A 57 15.22 -11.31 -2.97
CA ARG A 57 13.80 -10.95 -2.96
C ARG A 57 13.58 -9.58 -3.58
N VAL A 58 12.62 -9.50 -4.50
CA VAL A 58 12.09 -8.23 -5.00
C VAL A 58 10.85 -7.87 -4.20
N LEU A 59 10.87 -6.68 -3.63
CA LEU A 59 9.78 -6.10 -2.85
C LEU A 59 9.38 -4.75 -3.45
N TYR A 60 8.14 -4.37 -3.20
CA TYR A 60 7.57 -3.12 -3.69
C TYR A 60 7.03 -2.33 -2.51
N SER A 61 7.29 -1.03 -2.48
CA SER A 61 6.67 -0.14 -1.49
C SER A 61 5.35 0.38 -2.03
N PRO A 62 4.21 0.13 -1.37
CA PRO A 62 2.90 0.64 -1.81
C PRO A 62 2.90 2.16 -2.00
N ARG A 63 3.60 2.89 -1.12
CA ARG A 63 3.77 4.35 -1.23
C ARG A 63 4.49 4.75 -2.52
N LYS A 64 5.61 4.09 -2.85
CA LYS A 64 6.36 4.38 -4.09
C LYS A 64 5.60 3.99 -5.35
N LEU A 65 4.84 2.90 -5.29
CA LEU A 65 3.94 2.51 -6.38
C LEU A 65 2.88 3.59 -6.63
N ARG A 66 2.30 4.17 -5.57
CA ARG A 66 1.36 5.29 -5.69
C ARG A 66 2.00 6.52 -6.35
N GLU A 67 3.15 6.96 -5.84
CA GLU A 67 3.93 8.07 -6.42
C GLU A 67 4.31 7.82 -7.89
N TRP A 68 4.53 6.55 -8.27
CA TRP A 68 4.80 6.17 -9.65
C TRP A 68 3.57 6.27 -10.53
N ILE A 69 2.41 5.78 -10.08
CA ILE A 69 1.13 5.94 -10.81
C ILE A 69 0.86 7.42 -11.06
N ASP A 70 0.98 8.26 -10.04
CA ASP A 70 0.69 9.70 -10.14
C ASP A 70 1.55 10.38 -11.21
N ARG A 71 2.79 9.91 -11.40
CA ARG A 71 3.70 10.38 -12.46
C ARG A 71 3.40 9.81 -13.83
N GLN A 72 2.89 8.58 -13.91
CA GLN A 72 2.47 7.93 -15.17
C GLN A 72 1.13 8.47 -15.67
N SER A 73 0.27 8.97 -14.77
CA SER A 73 -1.01 9.61 -15.08
C SER A 73 -0.80 10.96 -15.77
N GLN A 74 -0.36 10.95 -17.03
CA GLN A 74 -0.17 12.15 -17.86
C GLN A 74 -1.40 12.48 -18.75
N GLY A 75 -2.56 11.85 -18.55
CA GLY A 75 -3.71 12.08 -19.42
C GLY A 75 -5.03 11.68 -18.78
N GLY A 76 -5.73 12.66 -18.22
CA GLY A 76 -7.08 12.50 -17.67
C GLY A 76 -7.87 13.80 -17.61
N ALA A 77 -7.48 14.81 -18.41
CA ALA A 77 -8.32 15.98 -18.67
C ALA A 77 -9.16 15.67 -19.92
N LYS A 78 -10.33 15.08 -19.72
CA LYS A 78 -11.40 15.16 -20.71
C LYS A 78 -12.75 15.30 -20.01
#